data_AF-A0AAW4BF62-F1
#
_entry.id   AF-A0AAW4BF62-F1
#
_cell.length_a   1.000
_cell.length_b   1.000
_cell.length_c   1.000
_cell.angle_alpha   90.00
_cell.angle_beta   90.00
_cell.angle_gamma   90.00
#
_symmetry.space_group_name_H-M   'P 1'
#
loop_
_entity.id
_entity.type
_entity.pdbx_description
1 polymer ?
#
loop_
_entity_poly.entity_id
_entity_poly.type
_entity_poly.pdbx_seq_one_letter_code
_entity_poly.pdbx_strand_id
1 'polypeptide(L)'
;NNPNDEYKETYGNKSRTNIARLFEAYPEQEGQSAKIYISGVGTVDGIPISPGEPNPIIDAGGDEKLAGQAMGAFDDTGGLWKWQSLLQGINGIIRRLGEDFKQIQHIQFDVFGFSRGAALARHFINAVSEGFPDYINPNRSSNPSSLVPNLLGNESYKRFDSLSKEFYAIDTTRRVSVRFVGLFDTVGSFYLPGNENEGNYQLGLKPNAAERVFQICAQHEYRKNFP
;
A
#
# COMPACT_ATOMS: atom_id res chain seq x y z
N ASN A 1 -10.27 4.68 0.46
CA ASN A 1 -11.55 3.99 0.74
C ASN A 1 -12.04 3.88 2.17
N ASN A 2 -11.35 4.41 3.21
CA ASN A 2 -11.94 4.43 4.55
C ASN A 2 -13.36 5.04 4.59
N PRO A 3 -13.65 6.15 3.86
CA PRO A 3 -15.00 6.71 3.84
C PRO A 3 -16.06 5.77 3.22
N ASN A 4 -15.71 5.04 2.15
CA ASN A 4 -16.63 4.07 1.54
C ASN A 4 -16.90 2.90 2.50
N ASP A 5 -15.87 2.43 3.20
CA ASP A 5 -15.97 1.33 4.15
C ASP A 5 -16.83 1.74 5.37
N GLU A 6 -16.68 2.99 5.84
CA GLU A 6 -17.51 3.59 6.90
C GLU A 6 -18.98 3.74 6.48
N TYR A 7 -19.21 4.22 5.25
CA TYR A 7 -20.56 4.27 4.67
C TYR A 7 -21.21 2.89 4.63
N LYS A 8 -20.49 1.88 4.14
CA LYS A 8 -20.98 0.49 4.05
C LYS A 8 -21.29 -0.12 5.42
N GLU A 9 -20.51 0.22 6.45
CA GLU A 9 -20.79 -0.23 7.82
C GLU A 9 -22.07 0.39 8.39
N THR A 10 -22.44 1.59 7.93
CA THR A 10 -23.64 2.31 8.36
C THR A 10 -24.89 1.90 7.58
N TYR A 11 -24.79 1.80 6.25
CA TYR A 11 -25.94 1.66 5.35
C TYR A 11 -26.04 0.30 4.65
N GLY A 12 -24.98 -0.52 4.70
CA GLY A 12 -24.89 -1.79 3.97
C GLY A 12 -24.80 -3.02 4.88
N ASN A 13 -24.44 -4.15 4.28
CA ASN A 13 -24.19 -5.43 4.97
C ASN A 13 -22.70 -5.79 5.04
N LYS A 14 -21.81 -4.82 4.80
CA LYS A 14 -20.36 -4.97 4.85
C LYS A 14 -19.81 -4.15 6.00
N SER A 15 -18.77 -4.64 6.67
CA SER A 15 -18.12 -3.90 7.77
C SER A 15 -16.75 -3.41 7.35
N ARG A 16 -16.26 -2.36 8.05
CA ARG A 16 -14.88 -1.90 7.90
C ARG A 16 -13.91 -3.04 8.20
N THR A 17 -12.83 -3.10 7.42
CA THR A 17 -11.76 -4.08 7.66
C THR A 17 -11.02 -3.76 8.97
N ASN A 18 -10.33 -4.75 9.54
CA ASN A 18 -9.44 -4.50 10.67
C ASN A 18 -8.32 -3.51 10.31
N ILE A 19 -7.93 -3.39 9.04
CA ILE A 19 -6.94 -2.40 8.59
C ILE A 19 -7.49 -0.98 8.73
N ALA A 20 -8.74 -0.74 8.34
CA ALA A 20 -9.39 0.57 8.52
C ALA A 20 -9.50 0.94 10.01
N ARG A 21 -9.95 -0.01 10.85
CA ARG A 21 -10.03 0.19 12.31
C ARG A 21 -8.66 0.43 12.95
N LEU A 22 -7.64 -0.34 12.55
CA LEU A 22 -6.26 -0.14 13.01
C LEU A 22 -5.73 1.23 12.58
N PHE A 23 -5.98 1.66 11.33
CA PHE A 23 -5.56 2.96 10.85
C PHE A 23 -6.17 4.10 11.66
N GLU A 24 -7.45 4.02 12.00
CA GLU A 24 -8.11 5.01 12.86
C GLU A 24 -7.50 5.03 14.27
N ALA A 25 -7.30 3.85 14.86
CA ALA A 25 -6.72 3.70 16.18
C ALA A 25 -5.20 4.01 16.23
N TYR A 26 -4.50 4.02 15.11
CA TYR A 26 -3.05 4.21 15.08
C TYR A 26 -2.68 5.65 15.47
N PRO A 27 -1.80 5.83 16.46
CA PRO A 27 -1.45 7.15 16.97
C PRO A 27 -0.65 7.94 15.92
N GLU A 28 -1.10 9.17 15.68
CA GLU A 28 -0.41 10.13 14.82
C GLU A 28 0.00 11.34 15.66
N GLN A 29 1.27 11.70 15.61
CA GLN A 29 1.83 12.85 16.30
C GLN A 29 2.68 13.65 15.34
N GLU A 30 2.32 14.92 15.13
CA GLU A 30 3.02 15.81 14.22
C GLU A 30 4.53 15.85 14.51
N GLY A 31 5.33 15.71 13.45
CA GLY A 31 6.79 15.65 13.54
C GLY A 31 7.38 14.35 14.11
N GLN A 32 6.56 13.40 14.58
CA GLN A 32 7.03 12.13 15.18
C GLN A 32 6.51 10.88 14.48
N SER A 33 5.21 10.84 14.16
CA SER A 33 4.58 9.73 13.44
C SER A 33 3.58 10.25 12.43
N ALA A 34 3.46 9.53 11.32
CA ALA A 34 2.47 9.76 10.29
C ALA A 34 1.90 8.42 9.84
N LYS A 35 0.65 8.41 9.39
CA LYS A 35 -0.01 7.21 8.85
C LYS A 35 -0.49 7.42 7.42
N ILE A 36 -0.38 6.36 6.62
CA ILE A 36 -0.87 6.32 5.25
C ILE A 36 -1.88 5.16 5.14
N TYR A 37 -3.11 5.45 4.69
CA TYR A 37 -4.08 4.42 4.36
C TYR A 37 -4.08 4.18 2.86
N ILE A 38 -3.83 2.93 2.47
CA ILE A 38 -3.94 2.48 1.07
C ILE A 38 -5.18 1.61 0.94
N SER A 39 -6.06 1.97 0.03
CA SER A 39 -7.29 1.22 -0.24
C SER A 39 -7.00 -0.16 -0.83
N GLY A 40 -7.95 -1.07 -0.64
CA GLY A 40 -7.83 -2.45 -1.11
C GLY A 40 -7.74 -2.55 -2.64
N VAL A 41 -6.99 -3.54 -3.13
CA VAL A 41 -6.94 -3.85 -4.57
C VAL A 41 -8.33 -4.29 -5.05
N GLY A 42 -8.77 -3.71 -6.16
CA GLY A 42 -10.13 -3.89 -6.69
C GLY A 42 -11.15 -2.91 -6.11
N THR A 43 -10.72 -1.83 -5.45
CA THR A 43 -11.64 -0.82 -4.92
C THR A 43 -11.36 0.57 -5.52
N VAL A 44 -12.42 1.34 -5.73
CA VAL A 44 -12.38 2.67 -6.37
C VAL A 44 -12.29 3.75 -5.30
N ASP A 45 -11.28 4.61 -5.37
CA ASP A 45 -11.09 5.74 -4.45
C ASP A 45 -11.80 7.02 -4.91
N GLY A 46 -12.03 7.94 -3.97
CA GLY A 46 -12.47 9.30 -4.28
C GLY A 46 -13.96 9.44 -4.62
N ILE A 47 -14.78 8.45 -4.26
CA ILE A 47 -16.24 8.56 -4.37
C ILE A 47 -16.72 9.61 -3.35
N PRO A 48 -17.40 10.69 -3.79
CA PRO A 48 -17.95 11.69 -2.86
C PRO A 48 -19.02 11.06 -1.96
N ILE A 49 -18.98 11.37 -0.67
CA ILE A 49 -19.95 10.91 0.31
C ILE A 49 -20.55 12.13 1.00
N SER A 50 -21.87 12.25 0.95
CA SER A 50 -22.64 13.21 1.73
C SER A 50 -23.04 12.56 3.06
N PRO A 51 -22.61 13.08 4.22
CA PRO A 51 -23.00 12.53 5.51
C PRO A 51 -24.51 12.49 5.68
N GLY A 52 -25.05 11.34 6.10
CA GLY A 52 -26.48 11.16 6.33
C GLY A 52 -27.30 10.77 5.10
N GLU A 53 -26.70 10.77 3.89
CA GLU A 53 -27.41 10.48 2.64
C GLU A 53 -26.95 9.16 2.00
N PRO A 54 -27.87 8.37 1.39
CA PRO A 54 -27.49 7.21 0.60
C PRO A 54 -26.60 7.58 -0.58
N ASN A 55 -25.67 6.69 -0.94
CA ASN A 55 -24.74 6.85 -2.03
C ASN A 55 -25.05 5.83 -3.14
N PRO A 56 -25.75 6.25 -4.22
CA PRO A 56 -26.22 5.32 -5.25
C PRO A 56 -25.08 4.61 -6.01
N ILE A 57 -23.88 5.19 -6.04
CA ILE A 57 -22.70 4.55 -6.65
C ILE A 57 -22.25 3.38 -5.79
N ILE A 58 -22.11 3.60 -4.47
CA ILE A 58 -21.68 2.57 -3.53
C ILE A 58 -22.77 1.49 -3.36
N ASP A 59 -24.04 1.91 -3.27
CA ASP A 59 -25.18 0.99 -3.12
C ASP A 59 -25.34 0.07 -4.34
N ALA A 60 -25.01 0.56 -5.54
CA ALA A 60 -24.96 -0.24 -6.76
C ALA A 60 -23.69 -1.11 -6.87
N GLY A 61 -22.78 -1.06 -5.90
CA GLY A 61 -21.51 -1.79 -5.90
C GLY A 61 -20.45 -1.19 -6.82
N GLY A 62 -20.62 0.05 -7.28
CA GLY A 62 -19.70 0.74 -8.19
C GLY A 62 -18.35 1.12 -7.58
N ASP A 63 -18.17 0.89 -6.27
CA ASP A 63 -16.93 1.15 -5.55
C ASP A 63 -16.01 -0.08 -5.43
N GLU A 64 -16.48 -1.23 -5.92
CA GLU A 64 -15.73 -2.49 -5.99
C GLU A 64 -15.70 -3.00 -7.43
N LYS A 65 -14.56 -3.54 -7.84
CA LYS A 65 -14.40 -4.29 -9.09
C LYS A 65 -14.26 -5.77 -8.76
N LEU A 66 -14.82 -6.62 -9.63
CA LEU A 66 -14.61 -8.06 -9.54
C LEU A 66 -13.10 -8.36 -9.55
N ALA A 67 -12.66 -9.37 -8.80
CA ALA A 67 -11.24 -9.70 -8.68
C ALA A 67 -10.57 -9.95 -10.05
N GLY A 68 -11.30 -10.52 -11.02
CA GLY A 68 -10.83 -10.72 -12.40
C GLY A 68 -10.89 -9.48 -13.30
N GLN A 69 -11.47 -8.37 -12.85
CA GLN A 69 -11.49 -7.08 -13.55
C GLN A 69 -10.41 -6.11 -13.05
N ALA A 70 -9.92 -6.31 -11.81
CA ALA A 70 -8.81 -5.56 -11.21
C ALA A 70 -7.41 -5.97 -11.76
N MET A 71 -7.38 -6.65 -12.91
CA MET A 71 -6.23 -7.39 -13.45
C MET A 71 -5.32 -6.58 -14.38
N GLY A 72 -5.69 -5.36 -14.75
CA GLY A 72 -4.90 -4.58 -15.69
C GLY A 72 -3.78 -3.80 -15.01
N ALA A 73 -2.55 -3.84 -15.54
CA ALA A 73 -1.55 -2.79 -15.30
C ALA A 73 -2.09 -1.38 -15.66
N PHE A 74 -3.22 -1.31 -16.38
CA PHE A 74 -3.93 -0.12 -16.80
C PHE A 74 -5.14 0.25 -15.93
N ASP A 75 -5.50 -0.56 -14.94
CA ASP A 75 -6.70 -0.38 -14.13
C ASP A 75 -6.41 0.34 -12.80
N ASP A 76 -7.10 1.47 -12.55
CA ASP A 76 -6.93 2.36 -11.39
C ASP A 76 -7.17 1.71 -10.01
N THR A 77 -7.66 0.47 -9.99
CA THR A 77 -7.87 -0.31 -8.78
C THR A 77 -6.80 -1.38 -8.52
N GLY A 78 -5.85 -1.55 -9.45
CA GLY A 78 -4.79 -2.57 -9.39
C GLY A 78 -3.66 -2.25 -8.40
N GLY A 79 -2.83 -3.24 -8.08
CA GLY A 79 -1.73 -3.11 -7.10
C GLY A 79 -0.72 -2.00 -7.42
N LEU A 80 -0.41 -1.76 -8.69
CA LEU A 80 0.50 -0.69 -9.12
C LEU A 80 -0.06 0.71 -8.82
N TRP A 81 -1.37 0.88 -8.94
CA TRP A 81 -2.04 2.14 -8.60
C TRP A 81 -2.06 2.38 -7.10
N LYS A 82 -2.33 1.32 -6.32
CA LYS A 82 -2.25 1.40 -4.86
C LYS A 82 -0.82 1.71 -4.39
N TRP A 83 0.18 1.19 -5.08
CA TRP A 83 1.58 1.56 -4.89
C TRP A 83 1.85 3.03 -5.21
N GLN A 84 1.24 3.56 -6.28
CA GLN A 84 1.38 4.96 -6.63
C GLN A 84 0.79 5.90 -5.56
N SER A 85 -0.38 5.54 -5.00
CA SER A 85 -0.97 6.25 -3.88
C SER A 85 -0.07 6.22 -2.63
N LEU A 86 0.67 5.13 -2.42
CA LEU A 86 1.68 5.04 -1.35
C LEU A 86 2.82 6.05 -1.56
N LEU A 87 3.41 6.10 -2.76
CA LEU A 87 4.50 7.04 -3.05
C LEU A 87 4.03 8.50 -2.91
N GLN A 88 2.82 8.80 -3.39
CA GLN A 88 2.19 10.10 -3.21
C GLN A 88 2.00 10.45 -1.72
N GLY A 89 1.55 9.48 -0.91
CA GLY A 89 1.41 9.65 0.53
C GLY A 89 2.74 9.93 1.24
N ILE A 90 3.79 9.15 0.90
CA ILE A 90 5.14 9.34 1.46
C ILE A 90 5.67 10.73 1.10
N ASN A 91 5.63 11.11 -0.18
CA ASN A 91 6.06 12.44 -0.62
C ASN A 91 5.23 13.55 0.04
N GLY A 92 3.91 13.36 0.18
CA GLY A 92 3.02 14.31 0.85
C GLY A 92 3.43 14.56 2.31
N ILE A 93 3.78 13.51 3.06
CA ILE A 93 4.31 13.64 4.43
C ILE A 93 5.63 14.40 4.42
N ILE A 94 6.57 14.02 3.56
CA ILE A 94 7.90 14.65 3.50
C ILE A 94 7.80 16.14 3.13
N ARG A 95 6.95 16.49 2.18
CA ARG A 95 6.71 17.89 1.80
C ARG A 95 6.07 18.71 2.93
N ARG A 96 5.21 18.09 3.75
CA ARG A 96 4.66 18.76 4.95
C ARG A 96 5.71 18.99 6.03
N LEU A 97 6.62 18.02 6.23
CA LEU A 97 7.75 18.17 7.15
C LEU A 97 8.74 19.24 6.67
N GLY A 98 8.92 19.39 5.36
CA GLY A 98 9.78 20.42 4.78
C GLY A 98 11.23 20.31 5.28
N GLU A 99 11.74 21.38 5.88
CA GLU A 99 13.10 21.42 6.42
C GLU A 99 13.30 20.48 7.62
N ASP A 100 12.24 20.17 8.38
CA ASP A 100 12.34 19.27 9.54
C ASP A 100 12.69 17.84 9.12
N PHE A 101 12.34 17.45 7.89
CA PHE A 101 12.75 16.15 7.34
C PHE A 101 14.28 16.00 7.30
N LYS A 102 15.05 17.09 7.15
CA LYS A 102 16.53 17.07 7.17
C LYS A 102 17.10 16.65 8.52
N GLN A 103 16.34 16.82 9.60
CA GLN A 103 16.77 16.49 10.96
C GLN A 103 16.46 15.03 11.33
N ILE A 104 15.57 14.37 10.59
CA ILE A 104 15.21 12.96 10.82
C ILE A 104 16.37 12.07 10.41
N GLN A 105 16.90 11.26 11.34
CA GLN A 105 18.00 10.33 11.08
C GLN A 105 17.55 8.88 10.91
N HIS A 106 16.33 8.55 11.33
CA HIS A 106 15.77 7.20 11.27
C HIS A 106 14.30 7.25 10.91
N ILE A 107 13.95 6.56 9.82
CA ILE A 107 12.57 6.30 9.42
C ILE A 107 12.27 4.85 9.80
N GLN A 108 11.24 4.66 10.62
CA GLN A 108 10.80 3.33 11.04
C GLN A 108 9.36 3.10 10.57
N PHE A 109 9.12 1.94 9.96
CA PHE A 109 7.80 1.58 9.43
C PHE A 109 7.11 0.54 10.31
N ASP A 110 5.80 0.73 10.51
CA ASP A 110 4.88 -0.33 10.90
C ASP A 110 3.90 -0.56 9.75
N VAL A 111 3.85 -1.79 9.27
CA VAL A 111 3.20 -2.13 8.01
C VAL A 111 2.11 -3.14 8.27
N PHE A 112 0.89 -2.79 7.88
CA PHE A 112 -0.28 -3.63 8.10
C PHE A 112 -0.95 -3.92 6.76
N GLY A 113 -1.48 -5.13 6.61
CA GLY A 113 -2.22 -5.49 5.40
C GLY A 113 -3.18 -6.65 5.61
N PHE A 114 -4.25 -6.67 4.81
CA PHE A 114 -5.26 -7.73 4.78
C PHE A 114 -5.42 -8.28 3.37
N SER A 115 -5.52 -9.61 3.22
CA SER A 115 -5.71 -10.29 1.93
C SER A 115 -4.64 -9.88 0.91
N ARG A 116 -5.01 -9.39 -0.27
CA ARG A 116 -4.07 -8.82 -1.25
C ARG A 116 -3.29 -7.61 -0.71
N GLY A 117 -3.86 -6.85 0.22
CA GLY A 117 -3.15 -5.79 0.94
C GLY A 117 -2.03 -6.34 1.84
N ALA A 118 -2.19 -7.54 2.39
CA ALA A 118 -1.11 -8.22 3.14
C ALA A 118 0.01 -8.68 2.20
N ALA A 119 -0.33 -9.10 0.98
CA ALA A 119 0.65 -9.41 -0.05
C ALA A 119 1.42 -8.15 -0.51
N LEU A 120 0.74 -7.01 -0.68
CA LEU A 120 1.40 -5.72 -0.94
C LEU A 120 2.24 -5.26 0.25
N ALA A 121 1.80 -5.49 1.50
CA ALA A 121 2.58 -5.19 2.70
C ALA A 121 3.89 -5.98 2.72
N ARG A 122 3.85 -7.29 2.41
CA ARG A 122 5.06 -8.12 2.27
C ARG A 122 5.99 -7.60 1.17
N HIS A 123 5.43 -7.22 0.02
CA HIS A 123 6.21 -6.61 -1.05
C HIS A 123 6.84 -5.29 -0.64
N PHE A 124 6.12 -4.44 0.10
CA PHE A 124 6.64 -3.21 0.67
C PHE A 124 7.85 -3.45 1.57
N ILE A 125 7.83 -4.48 2.42
CA ILE A 125 8.99 -4.82 3.25
C ILE A 125 10.22 -5.12 2.39
N ASN A 126 10.02 -5.90 1.32
CA ASN A 126 11.11 -6.20 0.38
C ASN A 126 11.60 -4.93 -0.34
N ALA A 127 10.69 -4.04 -0.76
CA ALA A 127 11.04 -2.79 -1.43
C ALA A 127 11.80 -1.82 -0.53
N VAL A 128 11.45 -1.73 0.77
CA VAL A 128 12.23 -0.97 1.76
C VAL A 128 13.67 -1.46 1.82
N SER A 129 13.89 -2.77 1.69
CA SER A 129 15.24 -3.36 1.70
C SER A 129 16.08 -3.04 0.46
N GLU A 130 15.45 -2.64 -0.65
CA GLU A 130 16.14 -2.21 -1.87
C GLU A 130 16.47 -0.71 -1.85
N GLY A 131 15.89 0.06 -0.92
CA GLY A 131 16.22 1.46 -0.67
C GLY A 131 15.01 2.34 -0.44
N PHE A 132 15.26 3.47 0.24
CA PHE A 132 14.28 4.54 0.41
C PHE A 132 14.69 5.74 -0.46
N PRO A 133 13.74 6.41 -1.13
CA PRO A 133 14.02 7.54 -2.02
C PRO A 133 14.61 8.75 -1.28
N ASP A 134 15.66 9.33 -1.84
CA ASP A 134 16.18 10.63 -1.45
C ASP A 134 15.32 11.75 -2.06
N TYR A 135 14.29 12.14 -1.31
CA TYR A 135 13.36 13.20 -1.67
C TYR A 135 13.98 14.60 -1.70
N ILE A 136 15.15 14.80 -1.08
CA ILE A 136 15.82 16.11 -1.02
C ILE A 136 16.71 16.29 -2.24
N ASN A 137 17.24 15.20 -2.79
CA ASN A 137 18.09 15.24 -3.96
C ASN A 137 17.26 15.42 -5.24
N PRO A 138 17.49 16.51 -6.01
CA PRO A 138 16.78 16.74 -7.26
C PRO A 138 17.25 15.83 -8.40
N ASN A 139 18.41 15.17 -8.25
CA ASN A 139 18.94 14.31 -9.30
C ASN A 139 18.11 13.03 -9.42
N ARG A 140 17.71 12.71 -10.64
CA ARG A 140 17.01 11.47 -10.98
C ARG A 140 17.92 10.55 -11.79
N SER A 141 17.67 9.25 -11.72
CA SER A 141 18.44 8.23 -12.44
C SER A 141 17.56 7.15 -13.06
N SER A 142 18.18 6.23 -13.79
CA SER A 142 17.57 4.93 -14.11
C SER A 142 17.22 4.15 -12.83
N ASN A 143 16.24 3.26 -12.93
CA ASN A 143 15.84 2.37 -11.84
C ASN A 143 17.04 1.56 -11.32
N PRO A 144 17.48 1.73 -10.06
CA PRO A 144 18.60 0.97 -9.52
C PRO A 144 18.17 -0.37 -8.91
N SER A 145 16.85 -0.65 -8.80
CA SER A 145 16.30 -1.85 -8.17
C SER A 145 15.75 -2.83 -9.21
N SER A 146 16.09 -4.11 -9.06
CA SER A 146 15.49 -5.20 -9.85
C SER A 146 14.07 -5.54 -9.38
N LEU A 147 13.69 -5.14 -8.17
CA LEU A 147 12.33 -5.27 -7.65
C LEU A 147 11.41 -4.22 -8.30
N VAL A 148 10.21 -4.65 -8.71
CA VAL A 148 9.19 -3.79 -9.32
C VAL A 148 7.80 -4.17 -8.78
N PRO A 149 6.97 -3.21 -8.33
CA PRO A 149 7.32 -1.82 -8.07
C PRO A 149 8.34 -1.70 -6.91
N ASN A 150 9.05 -0.57 -6.84
CA ASN A 150 9.95 -0.24 -5.72
C ASN A 150 9.63 1.15 -5.17
N LEU A 151 10.31 1.59 -4.12
CA LEU A 151 10.05 2.91 -3.52
C LEU A 151 10.71 4.07 -4.25
N LEU A 152 11.59 3.79 -5.20
CA LEU A 152 12.44 4.79 -5.85
C LEU A 152 11.76 5.40 -7.10
N GLY A 153 10.54 4.99 -7.44
CA GLY A 153 9.77 5.62 -8.52
C GLY A 153 9.25 7.01 -8.16
N ASN A 154 8.90 7.82 -9.17
CA ASN A 154 8.31 9.15 -9.02
C ASN A 154 6.77 9.09 -8.79
N GLU A 155 6.23 10.00 -7.97
CA GLU A 155 4.81 10.17 -7.59
C GLU A 155 3.83 10.52 -8.73
N SER A 156 4.36 10.88 -9.90
CA SER A 156 3.62 11.32 -11.08
C SER A 156 3.43 10.20 -12.09
N TYR A 157 4.19 9.10 -11.99
CA TYR A 157 4.08 7.99 -12.92
C TYR A 157 3.02 7.02 -12.46
N LYS A 158 1.89 7.01 -13.16
CA LYS A 158 0.81 6.03 -12.95
C LYS A 158 1.30 4.57 -13.03
N ARG A 159 2.50 4.32 -13.60
CA ARG A 159 3.13 2.99 -13.73
C ARG A 159 4.65 3.07 -13.69
N PHE A 160 5.27 2.05 -13.11
CA PHE A 160 6.71 1.79 -13.26
C PHE A 160 7.00 1.40 -14.71
N ASP A 161 7.43 2.36 -15.52
CA ASP A 161 7.97 2.08 -16.86
C ASP A 161 9.45 1.72 -16.71
N SER A 162 9.83 0.54 -17.20
CA SER A 162 11.22 0.07 -17.25
C SER A 162 12.16 1.02 -18.03
N LEU A 163 11.61 1.90 -18.87
CA LEU A 163 12.37 2.89 -19.63
C LEU A 163 12.47 4.26 -18.93
N SER A 164 11.81 4.44 -17.79
CA SER A 164 11.86 5.71 -17.05
C SER A 164 13.26 5.93 -16.45
N LYS A 165 13.74 7.17 -16.59
CA LYS A 165 14.98 7.69 -15.97
C LYS A 165 14.68 8.66 -14.82
N GLU A 166 13.46 8.61 -14.30
CA GLU A 166 12.99 9.53 -13.25
C GLU A 166 12.93 8.87 -11.88
N PHE A 167 13.80 7.92 -11.59
CA PHE A 167 13.88 7.30 -10.28
C PHE A 167 14.69 8.18 -9.32
N TYR A 168 14.27 8.21 -8.06
CA TYR A 168 15.04 8.79 -6.96
C TYR A 168 16.31 7.99 -6.71
N ALA A 169 17.37 8.69 -6.33
CA ALA A 169 18.53 8.05 -5.71
C ALA A 169 18.14 7.44 -4.36
N ILE A 170 18.91 6.48 -3.87
CA ILE A 170 18.74 5.93 -2.53
C ILE A 170 19.23 6.96 -1.50
N ASP A 171 18.42 7.24 -0.49
CA ASP A 171 18.82 8.04 0.67
C ASP A 171 19.83 7.25 1.50
N THR A 172 21.07 7.75 1.56
CA THR A 172 22.15 7.17 2.37
C THR A 172 22.40 7.93 3.66
N THR A 173 21.67 9.02 3.89
CA THR A 173 21.83 9.90 5.06
C THR A 173 21.00 9.46 6.26
N ARG A 174 19.99 8.62 6.03
CA ARG A 174 19.07 8.12 7.06
C ARG A 174 19.08 6.61 7.12
N ARG A 175 18.90 6.10 8.33
CA ARG A 175 18.59 4.68 8.54
C ARG A 175 17.12 4.45 8.25
N VAL A 176 16.80 3.31 7.66
CA VAL A 176 15.42 2.88 7.41
C VAL A 176 15.25 1.47 7.97
N SER A 177 14.19 1.24 8.73
CA SER A 177 13.87 -0.10 9.25
C SER A 177 12.38 -0.35 9.35
N VAL A 178 12.01 -1.62 9.49
CA VAL A 178 10.64 -2.05 9.72
C VAL A 178 10.55 -2.61 11.15
N ARG A 179 9.73 -1.98 11.98
CA ARG A 179 9.51 -2.39 13.37
C ARG A 179 8.50 -3.51 13.46
N PHE A 180 7.32 -3.31 12.88
CA PHE A 180 6.23 -4.29 12.97
C PHE A 180 5.59 -4.57 11.63
N VAL A 181 5.27 -5.84 11.39
CA VAL A 181 4.47 -6.28 10.24
C VAL A 181 3.26 -7.06 10.74
N GLY A 182 2.07 -6.48 10.57
CA GLY A 182 0.79 -7.06 10.97
C GLY A 182 -0.02 -7.53 9.77
N LEU A 183 -0.08 -8.84 9.54
CA LEU A 183 -0.72 -9.43 8.38
C LEU A 183 -2.01 -10.13 8.76
N PHE A 184 -3.04 -9.94 7.95
CA PHE A 184 -4.30 -10.67 8.05
C PHE A 184 -4.50 -11.44 6.76
N ASP A 185 -4.46 -12.76 6.86
CA ASP A 185 -4.87 -13.72 5.85
C ASP A 185 -4.31 -13.40 4.46
N THR A 186 -2.99 -13.51 4.31
CA THR A 186 -2.31 -13.12 3.05
C THR A 186 -2.82 -13.99 1.92
N VAL A 187 -3.36 -13.34 0.88
CA VAL A 187 -3.77 -14.00 -0.36
C VAL A 187 -2.87 -13.48 -1.48
N GLY A 188 -2.14 -14.41 -2.10
CA GLY A 188 -1.31 -14.18 -3.28
C GLY A 188 -2.14 -14.07 -4.57
N SER A 189 -1.49 -14.34 -5.71
CA SER A 189 -2.09 -14.31 -7.05
C SER A 189 -2.51 -12.91 -7.52
N PHE A 190 -1.57 -11.96 -7.53
CA PHE A 190 -1.80 -10.71 -8.25
C PHE A 190 -2.05 -11.02 -9.74
N TYR A 191 -2.96 -10.27 -10.38
CA TYR A 191 -3.46 -10.55 -11.73
C TYR A 191 -4.49 -11.69 -11.78
N LEU A 192 -4.16 -12.98 -11.77
CA LEU A 192 -5.17 -14.06 -11.94
C LEU A 192 -5.51 -14.76 -10.62
N PRO A 193 -6.73 -14.64 -10.06
CA PRO A 193 -7.09 -15.35 -8.83
C PRO A 193 -6.95 -16.88 -8.97
N GLY A 194 -6.31 -17.54 -8.00
CA GLY A 194 -6.22 -19.00 -7.94
C GLY A 194 -5.06 -19.64 -8.71
N ASN A 195 -3.99 -18.90 -8.99
CA ASN A 195 -2.72 -19.46 -9.47
C ASN A 195 -1.54 -19.02 -8.59
N GLU A 196 -0.42 -19.74 -8.62
CA GLU A 196 0.79 -19.39 -7.83
C GLU A 196 1.60 -18.24 -8.46
N ASN A 197 1.01 -17.47 -9.39
CA ASN A 197 1.72 -16.40 -10.08
C ASN A 197 1.52 -15.06 -9.37
N GLU A 198 2.59 -14.61 -8.71
CA GLU A 198 2.63 -13.36 -7.96
C GLU A 198 2.97 -12.14 -8.83
N GLY A 199 3.11 -12.36 -10.14
CA GLY A 199 3.57 -11.36 -11.10
C GLY A 199 4.92 -10.81 -10.69
N ASN A 200 5.00 -9.48 -10.51
CA ASN A 200 6.24 -8.81 -10.10
C ASN A 200 6.37 -8.66 -8.56
N TYR A 201 5.38 -9.11 -7.79
CA TYR A 201 5.35 -8.90 -6.34
C TYR A 201 6.10 -10.01 -5.59
N GLN A 202 6.98 -9.59 -4.69
CA GLN A 202 7.76 -10.47 -3.80
C GLN A 202 7.08 -10.62 -2.43
N LEU A 203 6.53 -11.79 -2.11
CA LEU A 203 5.85 -12.05 -0.84
C LEU A 203 6.73 -12.70 0.24
N GLY A 204 7.80 -13.39 -0.16
CA GLY A 204 8.75 -13.99 0.77
C GLY A 204 9.50 -12.89 1.52
N LEU A 205 9.52 -12.95 2.86
CA LEU A 205 10.28 -12.01 3.68
C LEU A 205 11.68 -12.57 3.95
N LYS A 206 12.72 -11.76 3.70
CA LYS A 206 14.09 -12.09 4.09
C LYS A 206 14.16 -12.27 5.62
N PRO A 207 15.06 -13.11 6.17
CA PRO A 207 15.34 -13.12 7.60
C PRO A 207 15.68 -11.71 8.09
N ASN A 208 15.18 -11.33 9.26
CA ASN A 208 15.36 -10.00 9.87
C ASN A 208 14.83 -8.82 9.02
N ALA A 209 13.91 -9.07 8.08
CA ALA A 209 13.28 -8.00 7.29
C ALA A 209 12.41 -7.04 8.13
N ALA A 210 12.02 -7.46 9.34
CA ALA A 210 11.38 -6.62 10.35
C ALA A 210 11.74 -7.10 11.76
N GLU A 211 11.64 -6.22 12.76
CA GLU A 211 11.89 -6.58 14.16
C GLU A 211 10.84 -7.59 14.67
N ARG A 212 9.59 -7.46 14.22
CA ARG A 212 8.49 -8.40 14.52
C ARG A 212 7.56 -8.56 13.33
N VAL A 213 7.16 -9.81 13.08
CA VAL A 213 6.14 -10.19 12.09
C VAL A 213 5.07 -11.02 12.80
N PHE A 214 3.81 -10.66 12.63
CA PHE A 214 2.66 -11.39 13.14
C PHE A 214 1.61 -11.56 12.05
N GLN A 215 1.14 -12.79 11.84
CA GLN A 215 0.10 -13.08 10.87
C GLN A 215 -1.03 -13.89 11.51
N ILE A 216 -2.26 -13.43 11.30
CA ILE A 216 -3.47 -14.20 11.56
C ILE A 216 -3.95 -14.79 10.23
N CYS A 217 -4.36 -16.05 10.20
CA CYS A 217 -4.93 -16.71 9.01
C CYS A 217 -6.34 -17.22 9.30
N ALA A 218 -7.19 -17.22 8.28
CA ALA A 218 -8.54 -17.77 8.37
C ALA A 218 -8.49 -19.31 8.35
N GLN A 219 -8.76 -19.95 9.50
CA GLN A 219 -8.77 -21.42 9.59
C GLN A 219 -9.88 -22.07 8.73
N HIS A 220 -10.96 -21.32 8.46
CA HIS A 220 -12.13 -21.80 7.73
C HIS A 220 -12.26 -21.13 6.34
N GLU A 221 -11.16 -20.71 5.73
CA GLU A 221 -11.13 -20.28 4.33
C GLU A 221 -10.97 -21.50 3.42
N TYR A 222 -11.95 -21.72 2.54
CA TYR A 222 -12.00 -22.89 1.64
C TYR A 222 -12.30 -22.50 0.19
N ARG A 223 -12.40 -21.19 -0.11
CA ARG A 223 -12.72 -20.72 -1.46
C ARG A 223 -11.50 -20.93 -2.35
N LYS A 224 -11.74 -21.52 -3.52
CA LYS A 224 -10.71 -21.84 -4.53
C LYS A 224 -9.79 -20.66 -4.90
N ASN A 225 -10.30 -19.43 -4.85
CA ASN A 225 -9.57 -18.24 -5.30
C ASN A 225 -8.90 -17.47 -4.15
N PHE A 226 -8.83 -18.07 -2.96
CA PHE A 226 -8.21 -17.50 -1.75
C PHE A 226 -7.22 -18.51 -1.16
N PRO A 227 -6.12 -18.83 -1.90
CA PRO A 227 -5.09 -19.74 -1.43
C PRO A 227 -4.21 -19.14 -0.32
#